data_AF-A0A522E1J4-F1
#
_entry.id   AF-A0A522E1J4-F1
#
_cell.length_a   1.000
_cell.length_b   1.000
_cell.length_c   1.000
_cell.angle_alpha   90.00
_cell.angle_beta   90.00
_cell.angle_gamma   90.00
#
_symmetry.space_group_name_H-M   'P 1'
#
loop_
_entity.id
_entity.type
_entity.pdbx_description
1 polymer ?
#
loop_
_entity_poly.entity_id
_entity_poly.type
_entity_poly.pdbx_seq_one_letter_code
_entity_poly.pdbx_strand_id
1 'polypeptide(L)'
;QNSVMLQAAYVLLIAGSLSLLLFSSERAVVKPIDWLWRILDGFKTLTEITSLFGNVLSYLRLFALGMASVSLALTFNQLADQVYHAMPGIGLFFSLIILLVGHTLNLLLCLLSGVVHGLRLNFIEFYNWSVSDEGYPFKAFAKKGAG
;
A
#
# COMPACT_ATOMS: atom_id res chain seq x y z
N GLN A 1 -38.20 10.07 20.83
CA GLN A 1 -37.64 9.36 19.66
C GLN A 1 -36.12 9.48 19.59
N ASN A 2 -35.54 10.68 19.76
CA ASN A 2 -34.08 10.88 19.78
C ASN A 2 -33.35 10.17 20.94
N SER A 3 -33.99 10.03 22.11
CA SER A 3 -33.42 9.36 23.29
C SER A 3 -33.19 7.86 23.11
N VAL A 4 -34.10 7.17 22.41
CA VAL A 4 -34.02 5.72 22.15
C VAL A 4 -32.93 5.42 21.12
N MET A 5 -32.77 6.30 20.12
CA MET A 5 -31.69 6.21 19.13
C MET A 5 -30.31 6.44 19.75
N LEU A 6 -30.20 7.41 20.67
CA LEU A 6 -28.95 7.65 21.40
C LEU A 6 -28.61 6.49 22.35
N GLN A 7 -29.58 5.92 23.07
CA GLN A 7 -29.37 4.75 23.91
C GLN A 7 -28.95 3.52 23.10
N ALA A 8 -29.59 3.27 21.95
CA ALA A 8 -29.21 2.19 21.05
C ALA A 8 -27.78 2.36 20.52
N ALA A 9 -27.38 3.59 20.14
CA ALA A 9 -26.01 3.89 19.72
C ALA A 9 -25.00 3.61 20.83
N TYR A 10 -25.26 4.04 22.07
CA TYR A 10 -24.39 3.75 23.22
C TYR A 10 -24.31 2.26 23.53
N VAL A 11 -25.42 1.53 23.49
CA VAL A 11 -25.44 0.07 23.70
C VAL A 11 -24.65 -0.65 22.62
N LEU A 12 -24.74 -0.21 21.36
CA LEU A 12 -24.01 -0.81 20.25
C LEU A 12 -22.51 -0.49 20.30
N LEU A 13 -22.13 0.70 20.77
CA LEU A 13 -20.74 1.09 21.02
C LEU A 13 -20.12 0.31 22.18
N ILE A 14 -20.85 0.15 23.28
CA ILE A 14 -20.40 -0.62 24.45
C ILE A 14 -20.36 -2.11 24.12
N ALA A 15 -21.37 -2.65 23.43
CA ALA A 15 -21.37 -4.04 22.99
C ALA A 15 -20.27 -4.32 21.96
N GLY A 16 -20.01 -3.39 21.03
CA GLY A 16 -18.90 -3.49 20.07
C GLY A 16 -17.53 -3.46 20.76
N SER A 17 -17.35 -2.56 21.73
CA SER A 17 -16.14 -2.49 22.55
C SER A 17 -15.95 -3.74 23.42
N LEU A 18 -17.04 -4.25 24.00
CA LEU A 18 -17.02 -5.46 24.84
C LEU A 18 -16.74 -6.71 24.01
N SER A 19 -17.32 -6.81 22.81
CA SER A 19 -17.11 -7.93 21.88
C SER A 19 -15.68 -7.93 21.33
N LEU A 20 -15.11 -6.75 21.01
CA LEU A 20 -13.69 -6.63 20.67
C LEU A 20 -12.78 -7.08 21.83
N LEU A 21 -13.11 -6.72 23.07
CA LEU A 21 -12.33 -7.15 24.24
C LEU A 21 -12.49 -8.64 24.57
N LEU A 22 -13.66 -9.22 24.29
CA LEU A 22 -13.95 -10.64 24.57
C LEU A 22 -13.42 -11.57 23.47
N PHE A 23 -13.43 -11.15 22.20
CA PHE A 23 -13.06 -12.00 21.06
C PHE A 23 -11.61 -11.83 20.60
N SER A 24 -10.89 -10.83 21.12
CA SER A 24 -9.45 -10.60 20.86
C SER A 24 -8.53 -11.52 21.70
N SER A 25 -9.06 -12.29 22.67
CA SER A 25 -8.24 -13.09 23.59
C SER A 25 -8.53 -14.59 23.51
N GLU A 26 -7.73 -15.32 22.72
CA GLU A 26 -7.63 -16.80 22.76
C GLU A 26 -6.75 -17.34 23.91
N ARG A 27 -6.49 -16.57 24.99
CA ARG A 27 -5.82 -17.10 26.19
C ARG A 27 -6.80 -17.32 27.33
N ALA A 28 -6.93 -18.59 27.73
CA ALA A 28 -7.61 -18.99 28.96
C ALA A 28 -7.00 -18.27 30.17
N VAL A 29 -7.84 -17.49 30.85
CA VAL A 29 -7.45 -16.64 31.98
C VAL A 29 -7.31 -17.51 33.22
N VAL A 30 -6.11 -17.60 33.78
CA VAL A 30 -5.88 -18.36 35.03
C VAL A 30 -5.23 -17.51 36.12
N LYS A 31 -4.67 -16.33 35.82
CA LYS A 31 -4.00 -15.48 36.82
C LYS A 31 -4.41 -13.99 36.74
N PRO A 32 -4.40 -13.24 37.86
CA PRO A 32 -4.74 -11.81 37.89
C PRO A 32 -3.75 -10.92 37.10
N ILE A 33 -2.54 -11.42 36.81
CA ILE A 33 -1.57 -10.73 35.95
C ILE A 33 -2.01 -10.76 34.46
N ASP A 34 -2.82 -11.73 34.05
CA ASP A 34 -3.29 -11.91 32.66
C ASP A 34 -4.24 -10.77 32.23
N TRP A 35 -4.82 -10.04 33.18
CA TRP A 35 -5.70 -8.90 32.88
C TRP A 35 -4.92 -7.71 32.28
N LEU A 36 -3.68 -7.48 32.75
CA LEU A 36 -2.80 -6.45 32.19
C LEU A 36 -2.26 -6.89 30.81
N TRP A 37 -1.89 -8.16 30.67
CA TRP A 37 -1.48 -8.73 29.37
C TRP A 37 -2.62 -8.68 28.34
N ARG A 38 -3.88 -8.80 28.77
CA ARG A 38 -5.05 -8.71 27.87
C ARG A 38 -5.33 -7.29 27.38
N ILE A 39 -5.07 -6.26 28.18
CA ILE A 39 -5.13 -4.86 27.70
C ILE A 39 -4.00 -4.60 26.69
N LEU A 40 -2.82 -5.16 26.93
CA LEU A 40 -1.68 -5.08 26.02
C LEU A 40 -1.95 -5.83 24.70
N ASP A 41 -2.56 -7.01 24.76
CA ASP A 41 -3.02 -7.77 23.59
C ASP A 41 -4.16 -7.03 22.85
N GLY A 42 -5.06 -6.36 23.57
CA GLY A 42 -6.08 -5.49 22.97
C GLY A 42 -5.46 -4.33 22.17
N PHE A 43 -4.46 -3.65 22.72
CA PHE A 43 -3.67 -2.65 21.99
C PHE A 43 -2.95 -3.25 20.79
N LYS A 44 -2.39 -4.45 20.95
CA LYS A 44 -1.75 -5.19 19.86
C LYS A 44 -2.73 -5.50 18.73
N THR A 45 -3.95 -5.92 19.02
CA THR A 45 -4.98 -6.14 17.99
C THR A 45 -5.42 -4.85 17.28
N LEU A 46 -5.38 -3.70 17.97
CA LEU A 46 -5.58 -2.40 17.31
C LEU A 46 -4.46 -2.10 16.30
N THR A 47 -3.21 -2.35 16.69
CA THR A 47 -2.07 -2.21 15.79
C THR A 47 -2.11 -3.21 14.63
N GLU A 48 -2.64 -4.41 14.84
CA GLU A 48 -2.88 -5.40 13.78
C GLU A 48 -3.93 -4.90 12.78
N ILE A 49 -5.03 -4.30 13.24
CA ILE A 49 -6.03 -3.68 12.34
C ILE A 49 -5.39 -2.53 11.54
N THR A 50 -4.65 -1.63 12.17
CA THR A 50 -3.92 -0.56 11.47
C THR A 50 -2.91 -1.12 10.47
N SER A 51 -2.21 -2.21 10.82
CA SER A 51 -1.29 -2.91 9.92
C SER A 51 -2.02 -3.51 8.71
N LEU A 52 -3.19 -4.12 8.91
CA LEU A 52 -4.05 -4.62 7.82
C LEU A 52 -4.49 -3.49 6.88
N PHE A 53 -4.89 -2.33 7.41
CA PHE A 53 -5.18 -1.15 6.60
C PHE A 53 -3.94 -0.68 5.81
N GLY A 54 -2.75 -0.73 6.40
CA GLY A 54 -1.48 -0.46 5.72
C GLY A 54 -1.21 -1.42 4.57
N ASN A 55 -1.52 -2.71 4.75
CA ASN A 55 -1.41 -3.72 3.70
C ASN A 55 -2.36 -3.39 2.53
N VAL A 56 -3.64 -3.10 2.81
CA VAL A 56 -4.63 -2.73 1.77
C VAL A 56 -4.23 -1.47 1.00
N LEU A 57 -3.78 -0.42 1.69
CA LEU A 57 -3.31 0.82 1.06
C LEU A 57 -2.11 0.57 0.13
N SER A 58 -1.24 -0.38 0.48
CA SER A 58 -0.12 -0.75 -0.37
C SER A 58 -0.59 -1.33 -1.71
N TYR A 59 -1.61 -2.19 -1.71
CA TYR A 59 -2.19 -2.78 -2.93
C TYR A 59 -3.08 -1.81 -3.73
N LEU A 60 -3.75 -0.86 -3.05
CA LEU A 60 -4.58 0.17 -3.69
C LEU A 60 -3.82 1.00 -4.73
N ARG A 61 -2.49 1.12 -4.59
CA ARG A 61 -1.65 1.88 -5.51
C ARG A 61 -1.48 1.22 -6.87
N LEU A 62 -1.32 -0.10 -6.90
CA LEU A 62 -1.33 -0.89 -8.14
C LEU A 62 -2.72 -0.87 -8.78
N PHE A 63 -3.77 -0.94 -7.95
CA PHE A 63 -5.15 -0.80 -8.41
C PHE A 63 -5.42 0.58 -9.03
N ALA A 64 -5.02 1.66 -8.37
CA ALA A 64 -5.19 3.03 -8.86
C ALA A 64 -4.43 3.26 -10.17
N LEU A 65 -3.23 2.70 -10.31
CA LEU A 65 -2.48 2.70 -11.56
C LEU A 65 -3.25 1.99 -12.69
N GLY A 66 -3.84 0.82 -12.40
CA GLY A 66 -4.68 0.10 -13.36
C GLY A 66 -5.91 0.89 -13.78
N MET A 67 -6.60 1.52 -12.82
CA MET A 67 -7.74 2.41 -13.08
C MET A 67 -7.35 3.61 -13.96
N ALA A 68 -6.20 4.23 -13.70
CA ALA A 68 -5.66 5.31 -14.53
C ALA A 68 -5.33 4.84 -15.96
N SER A 69 -4.73 3.65 -16.08
CA SER A 69 -4.41 3.02 -17.37
C SER A 69 -5.66 2.76 -18.22
N VAL A 70 -6.73 2.25 -17.61
CA VAL A 70 -8.03 2.06 -18.27
C VAL A 70 -8.61 3.39 -18.74
N SER A 71 -8.55 4.42 -17.91
CA SER A 71 -9.04 5.76 -18.27
C SER A 71 -8.27 6.34 -19.48
N LEU A 72 -6.95 6.19 -19.51
CA LEU A 72 -6.13 6.63 -20.65
C LEU A 72 -6.52 5.89 -21.93
N ALA A 73 -6.64 4.56 -21.86
CA ALA A 73 -7.05 3.75 -23.00
C ALA A 73 -8.42 4.20 -23.56
N LEU A 74 -9.39 4.50 -22.68
CA LEU A 74 -10.69 5.02 -23.09
C LEU A 74 -10.57 6.38 -23.78
N THR A 75 -9.79 7.31 -23.22
CA THR A 75 -9.61 8.64 -23.81
C THR A 75 -8.95 8.58 -25.19
N PHE A 76 -7.92 7.74 -25.38
CA PHE A 76 -7.31 7.55 -26.70
C PHE A 76 -8.28 6.91 -27.69
N ASN A 77 -9.10 5.95 -27.24
CA ASN A 77 -10.13 5.35 -28.09
C ASN A 77 -11.18 6.38 -28.53
N GLN A 78 -11.60 7.26 -27.62
CA GLN A 78 -12.52 8.36 -27.93
C GLN A 78 -11.90 9.37 -28.91
N LEU A 79 -10.63 9.74 -28.72
CA LEU A 79 -9.90 10.61 -29.65
C LEU A 79 -9.79 9.98 -31.05
N ALA A 80 -9.50 8.68 -31.11
CA ALA A 80 -9.40 7.93 -32.35
C ALA A 80 -10.74 7.86 -33.11
N ASP A 81 -11.85 7.71 -32.39
CA ASP A 81 -13.20 7.70 -32.96
C ASP A 81 -13.63 9.09 -33.48
N GLN A 82 -13.33 10.15 -32.71
CA GLN A 82 -13.59 11.53 -33.13
C GLN A 82 -12.82 11.90 -34.42
N VAL A 83 -11.55 11.50 -34.51
CA VAL A 83 -10.72 11.74 -35.71
C VAL A 83 -11.22 10.93 -36.91
N TYR A 84 -11.69 9.70 -36.67
CA TYR A 84 -12.28 8.87 -37.72
C TYR A 84 -13.54 9.51 -38.31
N HIS A 85 -14.43 10.05 -37.47
CA HIS A 85 -15.65 10.71 -37.90
C HIS A 85 -15.44 12.11 -38.52
N ALA A 86 -14.38 12.82 -38.12
CA ALA A 86 -14.11 14.17 -38.61
C ALA A 86 -13.52 14.23 -40.04
N MET A 87 -12.83 13.17 -40.50
CA MET A 87 -12.23 13.12 -41.85
C MET A 87 -12.50 11.77 -42.55
N PRO A 88 -13.41 11.71 -43.54
CA PRO A 88 -13.62 10.53 -44.36
C PRO A 88 -12.34 10.19 -45.16
N GLY A 89 -11.80 8.98 -45.01
CA GLY A 89 -10.64 8.47 -45.76
C GLY A 89 -9.31 8.52 -44.99
N ILE A 90 -8.76 9.71 -44.77
CA ILE A 90 -7.46 9.89 -44.05
C ILE A 90 -7.62 9.64 -42.54
N GLY A 91 -8.83 9.79 -42.00
CA GLY A 91 -9.13 9.59 -40.58
C GLY A 91 -8.83 8.18 -40.08
N LEU A 92 -8.94 7.15 -40.93
CA LEU A 92 -8.60 5.76 -40.55
C LEU A 92 -7.11 5.58 -40.28
N PHE A 93 -6.25 6.20 -41.09
CA PHE A 93 -4.79 6.12 -40.91
C PHE A 93 -4.35 6.85 -39.63
N PHE A 94 -4.88 8.06 -39.39
CA PHE A 94 -4.58 8.81 -38.17
C PHE A 94 -5.16 8.14 -36.91
N SER A 95 -6.37 7.60 -36.97
CA SER A 95 -7.01 6.86 -35.88
C SER A 95 -6.18 5.65 -35.46
N LEU A 96 -5.66 4.88 -36.43
CA LEU A 96 -4.77 3.74 -36.17
C LEU A 96 -3.48 4.14 -35.45
N ILE A 97 -2.85 5.25 -35.87
CA ILE A 97 -1.64 5.78 -35.24
C ILE A 97 -1.94 6.23 -33.80
N ILE A 98 -3.04 6.94 -33.58
CA ILE A 98 -3.45 7.41 -32.25
C ILE A 98 -3.68 6.22 -31.31
N LEU A 99 -4.36 5.16 -31.77
CA LEU A 99 -4.56 3.94 -30.99
C LEU A 99 -3.25 3.23 -30.67
N LEU A 100 -2.36 3.10 -31.66
CA LEU A 100 -1.06 2.43 -31.49
C LEU A 100 -0.17 3.20 -30.51
N VAL A 101 -0.07 4.52 -30.66
CA VAL A 101 0.68 5.38 -29.74
C VAL A 101 0.06 5.37 -28.35
N GLY A 102 -1.27 5.48 -28.26
CA GLY A 102 -2.00 5.45 -26.99
C GLY A 102 -1.77 4.16 -26.19
N HIS A 103 -1.86 3.00 -26.85
CA HIS A 103 -1.59 1.70 -26.20
C HIS A 103 -0.11 1.53 -25.84
N THR A 104 0.80 1.97 -26.71
CA THR A 104 2.24 1.91 -26.43
C THR A 104 2.62 2.76 -25.23
N LEU A 105 2.11 3.99 -25.15
CA LEU A 105 2.33 4.89 -24.00
C LEU A 105 1.69 4.32 -22.73
N ASN A 106 0.49 3.75 -22.82
CA ASN A 106 -0.18 3.15 -21.68
C ASN A 106 0.63 1.97 -21.09
N LEU A 107 1.20 1.11 -21.95
CA LEU A 107 2.08 0.03 -21.54
C LEU A 107 3.39 0.55 -20.94
N LEU A 108 3.98 1.59 -21.53
CA LEU A 108 5.22 2.20 -21.03
C LEU A 108 5.01 2.79 -19.63
N LEU A 109 3.94 3.54 -19.40
CA LEU A 109 3.61 4.11 -18.10
C LEU A 109 3.38 3.04 -17.03
N CYS A 110 2.73 1.93 -17.41
CA CYS A 110 2.53 0.79 -16.53
C CYS A 110 3.87 0.13 -16.13
N LEU A 111 4.75 -0.10 -17.11
CA LEU A 111 6.09 -0.65 -16.87
C LEU A 111 6.95 0.27 -15.99
N LEU A 112 6.99 1.57 -16.29
CA LEU A 112 7.74 2.56 -15.51
C LEU A 112 7.25 2.61 -14.06
N SER A 113 5.94 2.57 -13.83
CA SER A 113 5.38 2.53 -12.47
C SER A 113 5.76 1.27 -11.71
N GLY A 114 5.78 0.11 -12.38
CA GLY A 114 6.26 -1.16 -11.83
C GLY A 114 7.75 -1.11 -11.47
N VAL A 115 8.59 -0.58 -12.37
CA VAL A 115 10.04 -0.42 -12.13
C VAL A 115 10.30 0.54 -10.97
N VAL A 116 9.60 1.68 -10.89
CA VAL A 116 9.76 2.64 -9.78
C VAL A 116 9.29 2.05 -8.45
N HIS A 117 8.20 1.27 -8.44
CA HIS A 117 7.77 0.54 -7.25
C HIS A 117 8.78 -0.51 -6.80
N GLY A 118 9.34 -1.27 -7.74
CA GLY A 118 10.39 -2.25 -7.48
C GLY A 118 11.67 -1.58 -6.99
N LEU A 119 12.09 -0.48 -7.61
CA LEU A 119 13.26 0.29 -7.20
C LEU A 119 13.09 0.85 -5.80
N ARG A 120 11.89 1.32 -5.43
CA ARG A 120 11.59 1.77 -4.06
C ARG A 120 11.85 0.65 -3.06
N LEU A 121 11.35 -0.56 -3.33
CA LEU A 121 11.55 -1.72 -2.46
C LEU A 121 13.04 -2.13 -2.41
N ASN A 122 13.69 -2.24 -3.56
CA ASN A 122 15.11 -2.59 -3.66
C ASN A 122 16.00 -1.57 -2.94
N PHE A 123 15.69 -0.27 -3.08
CA PHE A 123 16.42 0.79 -2.38
C PHE A 123 16.23 0.69 -0.87
N ILE A 124 15.02 0.47 -0.33
CA ILE A 124 14.87 0.33 1.12
C ILE A 124 15.56 -0.93 1.66
N GLU A 125 15.51 -2.03 0.92
CA GLU A 125 16.07 -3.31 1.35
C GLU A 125 17.60 -3.28 1.31
N PHE A 126 18.19 -2.74 0.24
CA PHE A 126 19.63 -2.49 0.18
C PHE A 126 20.09 -1.36 1.12
N TYR A 127 19.29 -0.33 1.37
CA TYR A 127 19.64 0.72 2.33
C TYR A 127 19.67 0.19 3.77
N ASN A 128 18.72 -0.69 4.13
CA ASN A 128 18.70 -1.36 5.43
C ASN A 128 19.92 -2.28 5.64
N TRP A 129 20.51 -2.83 4.58
CA TRP A 129 21.77 -3.60 4.66
C TRP A 129 23.03 -2.73 4.52
N SER A 130 22.97 -1.62 3.78
CA SER A 130 24.09 -0.72 3.52
C SER A 130 24.37 0.24 4.68
N VAL A 131 23.35 0.64 5.44
CA VAL A 131 23.51 1.35 6.72
C VAL A 131 23.63 0.29 7.81
N SER A 132 24.72 -0.46 7.77
CA SER A 132 25.12 -1.23 8.94
C SER A 132 25.51 -0.26 10.04
N ASP A 133 24.84 -0.36 11.18
CA ASP A 133 25.09 0.34 12.44
C ASP A 133 26.48 0.04 13.07
N GLU A 134 27.44 -0.54 12.32
CA GLU A 134 28.77 -0.87 12.84
C GLU A 134 29.76 -1.27 11.73
N GLY A 135 30.28 -0.28 11.01
CA GLY A 135 31.54 -0.41 10.27
C GLY A 135 32.68 0.14 11.13
N TYR A 136 33.27 -0.66 12.02
CA TYR A 136 34.49 -0.21 12.70
C TYR A 136 35.62 -0.05 11.66
N PRO A 137 36.25 1.14 11.54
CA PRO A 137 37.36 1.32 10.62
C PRO A 137 38.51 0.40 11.03
N PHE A 138 38.98 -0.41 10.06
CA PHE A 138 40.09 -1.33 10.28
C PHE A 138 41.33 -0.57 10.75
N LYS A 139 41.71 -0.76 12.01
CA LYS A 139 42.90 -0.16 12.61
C LYS A 139 44.07 -1.10 12.37
N ALA A 140 44.94 -0.74 11.41
CA ALA A 140 46.13 -1.53 11.10
C ALA A 140 47.04 -1.69 12.33
N PHE A 141 47.55 -2.91 12.54
CA PHE A 141 48.44 -3.22 13.66
C PHE A 141 49.79 -2.50 13.50
N ALA A 142 50.06 -1.52 14.35
CA ALA A 142 51.37 -0.89 14.46
C ALA A 142 52.32 -1.82 15.23
N LYS A 143 53.44 -2.20 14.60
CA LYS A 143 54.54 -2.93 15.25
C LYS A 143 55.12 -2.05 16.36
N LYS A 144 54.85 -2.39 17.62
CA LYS A 144 55.50 -1.75 18.77
C LYS A 144 56.99 -2.10 18.71
N GLY A 145 57.83 -1.10 18.45
CA GLY A 145 59.28 -1.25 18.47
C GLY A 145 59.70 -1.77 19.85
N ALA A 146 60.38 -2.91 19.83
CA ALA A 146 61.20 -3.36 20.95
C ALA A 146 62.37 -2.37 21.05
N GLY A 147 62.39 -1.59 22.12
CA GLY A 147 63.51 -0.80 22.59
C GLY A 147 63.83 -1.24 24.00
#